data_AF-A0A843XSI2-F1
#
_entry.id   AF-A0A843XSI2-F1
#
_cell.length_a   1.000
_cell.length_b   1.000
_cell.length_c   1.000
_cell.angle_alpha   90.00
_cell.angle_beta   90.00
_cell.angle_gamma   90.00
#
_symmetry.space_group_name_H-M   'P 1'
#
loop_
_entity.id
_entity.type
_entity.pdbx_description
1 polymer ?
#
loop_
_entity_poly.entity_id
_entity_poly.type
_entity_poly.pdbx_seq_one_letter_code
_entity_poly.pdbx_strand_id
1 'polypeptide(L)'
;MVILNAMVVLSPSEGDRPIVVLSGQRVLWAFSFRLLTLLMFALQSELRSRLGWAVIWAIYGGLPDFQVRRLEGMGFRPFLRLEELAPDVALIQALKERWDPECHAFLFPWGHMVSTLEDMVRITGLRVDGQAVTGTTYTSYQEPVERLLGLAVRGEGSSLVQQTVLQASLGVASVRRQTGEGQAEYMDRMTEDARAVMAEEEGDAADRDLRRFLTLVIGKLILGTKGDPVGFRCLPLLEDLSSVGNYAWGAALLAHLFDSLGTSSRETGVAGFFPLLQVWAYYHLPSLGLGVAR
;
A
#
# COMPACT_ATOMS: atom_id res chain seq x y z
N MET A 1 29.46 23.69 5.83
CA MET A 1 30.23 24.18 4.66
C MET A 1 31.67 23.71 4.83
N VAL A 2 32.09 22.69 4.11
CA VAL A 2 33.50 22.25 4.06
C VAL A 2 33.89 22.20 2.59
N ILE A 3 34.72 23.16 2.21
CA ILE A 3 35.42 23.20 0.92
C ILE A 3 36.68 22.35 1.10
N LEU A 4 36.89 21.34 0.25
CA LEU A 4 38.19 20.68 0.12
C LEU A 4 38.77 21.03 -1.25
N ASN A 5 39.72 21.97 -1.22
CA ASN A 5 40.60 22.32 -2.32
C ASN A 5 41.44 21.10 -2.71
N ALA A 6 41.37 20.68 -3.97
CA ALA A 6 42.35 19.77 -4.55
C ALA A 6 43.58 20.58 -4.99
N MET A 7 44.71 20.38 -4.32
CA MET A 7 46.00 20.95 -4.71
C MET A 7 46.63 20.04 -5.78
N VAL A 8 46.77 20.53 -7.01
CA VAL A 8 47.53 19.88 -8.08
C VAL A 8 48.97 20.42 -8.01
N VAL A 9 49.95 19.54 -7.74
CA VAL A 9 51.38 19.87 -7.86
C VAL A 9 51.88 19.28 -9.19
N LEU A 10 52.51 20.11 -10.02
CA LEU A 10 53.14 19.71 -11.28
C LEU A 10 54.67 19.89 -11.24
N SER A 11 55.35 18.89 -11.81
CA SER A 11 56.67 18.89 -12.51
C SER A 11 57.96 18.93 -11.67
N PRO A 12 59.17 18.65 -12.23
CA PRO A 12 59.56 18.07 -13.54
C PRO A 12 60.70 17.01 -13.47
N SER A 13 60.66 15.94 -14.27
CA SER A 13 61.83 15.40 -15.01
C SER A 13 61.47 14.08 -15.70
N GLU A 14 61.94 13.97 -16.93
CA GLU A 14 61.79 12.90 -17.92
C GLU A 14 61.63 11.47 -17.38
N GLY A 15 60.58 10.77 -17.84
CA GLY A 15 60.68 9.32 -18.06
C GLY A 15 59.56 8.41 -17.58
N ASP A 16 58.61 8.83 -16.73
CA ASP A 16 57.60 7.88 -16.21
C ASP A 16 56.18 8.45 -16.06
N ARG A 17 55.19 7.59 -16.33
CA ARG A 17 53.74 7.90 -16.32
C ARG A 17 53.27 8.35 -14.92
N PRO A 18 52.30 9.26 -14.80
CA PRO A 18 51.78 9.68 -13.50
C PRO A 18 51.09 8.50 -12.79
N ILE A 19 51.59 8.14 -11.61
CA ILE A 19 50.91 7.21 -10.70
C ILE A 19 49.85 8.00 -9.92
N VAL A 20 48.58 7.78 -10.23
CA VAL A 20 47.47 8.22 -9.39
C VAL A 20 47.31 7.18 -8.27
N VAL A 21 47.83 7.48 -7.08
CA VAL A 21 47.56 6.67 -5.89
C VAL A 21 46.17 7.01 -5.36
N LEU A 22 45.16 6.23 -5.76
CA LEU A 22 43.84 6.26 -5.13
C LEU A 22 43.84 5.34 -3.90
N SER A 23 43.91 5.96 -2.72
CA SER A 23 43.74 5.28 -1.44
C SER A 23 42.30 4.72 -1.30
N GLY A 24 42.21 3.39 -1.35
CA GLY A 24 41.26 2.49 -0.67
C GLY A 24 39.89 3.01 -0.22
N GLN A 25 38.94 3.28 -1.14
CA GLN A 25 37.50 3.35 -0.81
C GLN A 25 36.54 2.80 -1.89
N ARG A 26 37.02 2.10 -2.92
CA ARG A 26 36.15 1.65 -4.03
C ARG A 26 35.43 0.31 -3.81
N VAL A 27 35.83 -0.50 -2.83
CA VAL A 27 35.28 -1.87 -2.68
C VAL A 27 33.97 -1.91 -1.87
N LEU A 28 33.72 -0.94 -0.98
CA LEU A 28 32.49 -0.88 -0.18
C LEU A 28 31.26 -0.40 -0.97
N TRP A 29 31.45 0.36 -2.05
CA TRP A 29 30.36 0.86 -2.89
C TRP A 29 29.82 -0.19 -3.87
N ALA A 30 30.65 -1.11 -4.35
CA ALA A 30 30.23 -2.14 -5.31
C ALA A 30 29.33 -3.21 -4.67
N PHE A 31 29.59 -3.57 -3.40
CA PHE A 31 28.68 -4.43 -2.63
C PHE A 31 27.39 -3.70 -2.25
N SER A 32 27.47 -2.41 -1.91
CA SER A 32 26.28 -1.58 -1.66
C SER A 32 25.39 -1.45 -2.88
N PHE A 33 25.91 -1.22 -4.09
CA PHE A 33 25.06 -1.02 -5.27
C PHE A 33 24.33 -2.29 -5.71
N ARG A 34 24.97 -3.46 -5.65
CA ARG A 34 24.32 -4.75 -5.97
C ARG A 34 23.27 -5.11 -4.92
N LEU A 35 23.57 -4.89 -3.64
CA LEU A 35 22.62 -5.07 -2.55
C LEU A 35 21.45 -4.09 -2.69
N LEU A 36 21.71 -2.81 -2.98
CA LEU A 36 20.69 -1.78 -3.22
C LEU A 36 19.82 -2.13 -4.44
N THR A 37 20.42 -2.64 -5.51
CA THR A 37 19.69 -3.05 -6.72
C THR A 37 18.82 -4.28 -6.45
N LEU A 38 19.32 -5.27 -5.70
CA LEU A 38 18.56 -6.45 -5.29
C LEU A 38 17.46 -6.09 -4.28
N LEU A 39 17.72 -5.16 -3.37
CA LEU A 39 16.73 -4.57 -2.46
C LEU A 39 15.66 -3.82 -3.25
N MET A 40 16.06 -3.02 -4.24
CA MET A 40 15.13 -2.33 -5.12
C MET A 40 14.31 -3.31 -5.95
N PHE A 41 14.90 -4.40 -6.45
CA PHE A 41 14.18 -5.45 -7.18
C PHE A 41 13.23 -6.25 -6.28
N ALA A 42 13.65 -6.60 -5.07
CA ALA A 42 12.82 -7.27 -4.07
C ALA A 42 11.66 -6.36 -3.64
N LEU A 43 11.93 -5.08 -3.42
CA LEU A 43 10.94 -4.06 -3.07
C LEU A 43 9.97 -3.79 -4.23
N GLN A 44 10.46 -3.78 -5.48
CA GLN A 44 9.63 -3.67 -6.68
C GLN A 44 8.74 -4.92 -6.88
N SER A 45 9.28 -6.11 -6.65
CA SER A 45 8.52 -7.37 -6.68
C SER A 45 7.44 -7.41 -5.60
N GLU A 46 7.78 -6.94 -4.40
CA GLU A 46 6.89 -6.88 -3.25
C GLU A 46 5.81 -5.80 -3.39
N LEU A 47 6.11 -4.66 -4.02
CA LEU A 47 5.13 -3.63 -4.34
C LEU A 47 4.16 -4.08 -5.46
N ARG A 48 4.63 -4.89 -6.42
CA ARG A 48 3.80 -5.47 -7.48
C ARG A 48 2.94 -6.65 -7.02
N SER A 49 3.33 -7.36 -5.94
CA SER A 49 2.63 -8.56 -5.43
C SER A 49 1.55 -8.26 -4.38
N ARG A 50 1.47 -7.01 -3.92
CA ARG A 50 0.40 -6.54 -3.03
C ARG A 50 -0.75 -6.12 -3.91
N LEU A 51 -1.85 -6.88 -3.91
CA LEU A 51 -3.11 -6.57 -4.60
C LEU A 51 -2.93 -5.51 -5.69
N GLY A 52 -2.54 -5.96 -6.89
CA GLY A 52 -2.42 -5.03 -8.00
C GLY A 52 -3.68 -4.19 -8.03
N TRP A 53 -3.56 -2.86 -8.05
CA TRP A 53 -4.70 -1.95 -7.94
C TRP A 53 -5.79 -2.32 -8.96
N ALA A 54 -5.35 -2.84 -10.11
CA ALA A 54 -6.12 -3.61 -11.10
C ALA A 54 -7.17 -4.60 -10.52
N VAL A 55 -6.80 -5.45 -9.57
CA VAL A 55 -7.70 -6.44 -8.94
C VAL A 55 -8.81 -5.75 -8.15
N ILE A 56 -8.47 -4.73 -7.36
CA ILE A 56 -9.46 -3.96 -6.60
C ILE A 56 -10.41 -3.24 -7.55
N TRP A 57 -9.86 -2.65 -8.62
CA TRP A 57 -10.63 -1.92 -9.61
C TRP A 57 -11.56 -2.85 -10.41
N ALA A 58 -11.09 -4.05 -10.78
CA ALA A 58 -11.90 -5.05 -11.45
C ALA A 58 -13.06 -5.54 -10.56
N ILE A 59 -12.79 -5.85 -9.29
CA ILE A 59 -13.85 -6.22 -8.34
C ILE A 59 -14.84 -5.06 -8.19
N TYR A 60 -14.34 -3.84 -7.98
CA TYR A 60 -15.18 -2.65 -7.79
C TYR A 60 -16.02 -2.33 -9.03
N GLY A 61 -15.47 -2.48 -10.23
CA GLY A 61 -16.18 -2.32 -11.51
C GLY A 61 -17.20 -3.44 -11.76
N GLY A 62 -17.00 -4.62 -11.17
CA GLY A 62 -17.92 -5.75 -11.25
C GLY A 62 -19.09 -5.66 -10.28
N LEU A 63 -19.05 -4.75 -9.30
CA LEU A 63 -20.13 -4.58 -8.32
C LEU A 63 -21.39 -3.96 -8.99
N PRO A 64 -22.58 -4.54 -8.76
CA PRO A 64 -23.86 -3.91 -9.03
C PRO A 64 -23.99 -2.50 -8.44
N ASP A 65 -24.72 -1.62 -9.14
CA ASP A 65 -24.87 -0.21 -8.77
C ASP A 65 -25.36 0.00 -7.33
N PHE A 66 -26.24 -0.89 -6.83
CA PHE A 66 -26.75 -0.77 -5.47
C PHE A 66 -25.67 -1.05 -4.41
N GLN A 67 -24.76 -2.00 -4.66
CA GLN A 67 -23.62 -2.28 -3.79
C GLN A 67 -22.62 -1.11 -3.84
N VAL A 68 -22.40 -0.52 -5.01
CA VAL A 68 -21.59 0.70 -5.16
C VAL A 68 -22.17 1.86 -4.36
N ARG A 69 -23.49 2.07 -4.41
CA ARG A 69 -24.17 3.09 -3.58
C ARG A 69 -24.02 2.82 -2.08
N ARG A 70 -24.06 1.55 -1.66
CA ARG A 70 -23.80 1.18 -0.25
C ARG A 70 -22.37 1.51 0.16
N LEU A 71 -21.37 1.21 -0.67
CA LEU A 71 -19.97 1.59 -0.41
C LEU A 71 -19.77 3.11 -0.36
N GLU A 72 -20.51 3.85 -1.18
CA GLU A 72 -20.55 5.32 -1.11
C GLU A 72 -21.16 5.81 0.21
N GLY A 73 -22.26 5.23 0.65
CA GLY A 73 -22.85 5.52 1.97
C GLY A 73 -21.92 5.18 3.15
N MET A 74 -21.01 4.22 2.97
CA MET A 74 -19.96 3.87 3.93
C MET A 74 -18.72 4.78 3.83
N GLY A 75 -18.66 5.72 2.88
CA GLY A 75 -17.54 6.64 2.71
C GLY A 75 -16.31 6.07 1.99
N PHE A 76 -16.43 4.92 1.31
CA PHE A 76 -15.30 4.29 0.62
C PHE A 76 -15.16 4.68 -0.86
N ARG A 77 -16.22 5.24 -1.48
CA ARG A 77 -16.20 5.57 -2.92
C ARG A 77 -15.05 6.50 -3.34
N PRO A 78 -14.71 7.59 -2.61
CA PRO A 78 -13.56 8.42 -2.97
C PRO A 78 -12.24 7.63 -2.97
N PHE A 79 -12.03 6.79 -1.96
CA PHE A 79 -10.83 5.97 -1.80
C PHE A 79 -10.68 4.92 -2.90
N LEU A 80 -11.77 4.26 -3.28
CA LEU A 80 -11.80 3.23 -4.32
C LEU A 80 -11.67 3.80 -5.74
N ARG A 81 -11.84 5.12 -5.90
CA ARG A 81 -11.68 5.83 -7.16
C ARG A 81 -10.30 6.44 -7.35
N LEU A 82 -9.39 6.29 -6.39
CA LEU A 82 -8.02 6.75 -6.58
C LEU A 82 -7.42 6.05 -7.80
N GLU A 83 -6.74 6.82 -8.65
CA GLU A 83 -6.06 6.29 -9.82
C GLU A 83 -4.79 5.55 -9.39
N GLU A 84 -4.41 4.53 -10.17
CA GLU A 84 -3.17 3.82 -9.93
C GLU A 84 -1.99 4.76 -10.19
N LEU A 85 -1.32 5.16 -9.11
CA LEU A 85 -0.06 5.87 -9.21
C LEU A 85 1.07 4.85 -9.24
N ALA A 86 1.86 4.87 -10.32
CA ALA A 86 3.07 4.05 -10.39
C ALA A 86 3.96 4.38 -9.17
N PRO A 87 4.33 3.38 -8.35
CA PRO A 87 5.04 3.63 -7.12
C PRO A 87 6.45 4.17 -7.41
N ASP A 88 6.73 5.39 -6.97
CA ASP A 88 8.06 5.97 -6.92
C ASP A 88 8.79 5.40 -5.71
N VAL A 89 9.39 4.23 -5.94
CA VAL A 89 10.11 3.47 -4.92
C VAL A 89 11.24 4.30 -4.30
N ALA A 90 11.91 5.13 -5.09
CA ALA A 90 13.02 5.95 -4.63
C ALA A 90 12.52 7.05 -3.68
N LEU A 91 11.42 7.72 -4.02
CA LEU A 91 10.78 8.70 -3.16
C LEU A 91 10.28 8.08 -1.85
N ILE A 92 9.56 6.96 -1.93
CA ILE A 92 9.04 6.27 -0.74
C ILE A 92 10.21 5.87 0.19
N GLN A 93 11.29 5.34 -0.37
CA GLN A 93 12.47 4.97 0.42
C GLN A 93 13.16 6.20 1.04
N ALA A 94 13.29 7.30 0.31
CA ALA A 94 13.84 8.53 0.84
C ALA A 94 13.00 9.12 1.99
N LEU A 95 11.67 9.03 1.91
CA LEU A 95 10.77 9.44 2.99
C LEU A 95 10.93 8.55 4.22
N LYS A 96 11.06 7.24 4.03
CA LYS A 96 11.33 6.30 5.13
C LYS A 96 12.63 6.60 5.87
N GLU A 97 13.70 6.91 5.15
CA GLU A 97 15.00 7.27 5.74
C GLU A 97 14.95 8.58 6.53
N ARG A 98 13.94 9.42 6.27
CA ARG A 98 13.70 10.69 6.95
C ARG A 98 12.69 10.60 8.07
N TRP A 99 12.07 9.43 8.28
CA TRP A 99 11.08 9.25 9.33
C TRP A 99 11.74 9.25 10.70
N ASP A 100 11.30 10.16 11.57
CA ASP A 100 11.58 10.16 13.00
C ASP A 100 10.42 9.46 13.73
N PRO A 101 10.64 8.26 14.28
CA PRO A 101 9.61 7.52 15.01
C PRO A 101 9.27 8.15 16.37
N GLU A 102 10.15 8.96 16.98
CA GLU A 102 9.87 9.60 18.26
C GLU A 102 8.90 10.77 18.10
N CYS A 103 9.08 11.56 17.03
CA CYS A 103 8.24 12.73 16.74
C CYS A 103 7.08 12.44 15.78
N HIS A 104 7.00 11.23 15.22
CA HIS A 104 6.08 10.88 14.13
C HIS A 104 6.11 11.88 12.96
N ALA A 105 7.33 12.27 12.56
CA ALA A 105 7.55 13.34 11.58
C ALA A 105 8.66 12.98 10.58
N PHE A 106 8.62 13.60 9.41
CA PHE A 106 9.68 13.56 8.41
C PHE A 106 10.70 14.69 8.63
N LEU A 107 11.98 14.34 8.64
CA LEU A 107 13.10 15.24 8.85
C LEU A 107 13.64 15.80 7.53
N PHE A 108 13.40 17.08 7.29
CA PHE A 108 13.93 17.83 6.15
C PHE A 108 14.91 18.92 6.59
N PRO A 109 15.76 19.45 5.68
CA PRO A 109 16.68 20.55 6.01
C PRO A 109 16.00 21.81 6.55
N TRP A 110 14.71 22.00 6.28
CA TRP A 110 13.91 23.13 6.75
C TRP A 110 13.02 22.81 7.96
N GLY A 111 13.09 21.60 8.52
CA GLY A 111 12.39 21.22 9.75
C GLY A 111 11.58 19.93 9.65
N HIS A 112 10.79 19.68 10.70
CA HIS A 112 9.89 18.53 10.81
C HIS A 112 8.63 18.77 9.99
N MET A 113 8.18 17.76 9.25
CA MET A 113 6.90 17.77 8.53
C MET A 113 6.10 16.53 8.89
N VAL A 114 4.80 16.70 9.09
CA VAL A 114 3.91 15.61 9.53
C VAL A 114 2.76 15.48 8.53
N SER A 115 2.43 14.25 8.16
CA SER A 115 1.20 13.97 7.42
C SER A 115 0.01 14.09 8.37
N THR A 116 -0.97 14.90 8.03
CA THR A 116 -2.08 15.28 8.91
C THR A 116 -3.36 14.50 8.60
N LEU A 117 -4.35 14.56 9.51
CA LEU A 117 -5.70 14.05 9.21
C LEU A 117 -6.36 14.81 8.04
N GLU A 118 -6.05 16.09 7.87
CA GLU A 118 -6.53 16.86 6.73
C GLU A 118 -5.94 16.32 5.41
N ASP A 119 -4.67 15.96 5.39
CA ASP A 119 -4.04 15.29 4.26
C ASP A 119 -4.74 13.96 3.95
N MET A 120 -5.13 13.20 4.97
CA MET A 120 -5.85 11.93 4.77
C MET A 120 -7.18 12.15 4.06
N VAL A 121 -7.98 13.12 4.50
CA VAL A 121 -9.26 13.44 3.85
C VAL A 121 -9.02 13.92 2.42
N ARG A 122 -8.05 14.80 2.20
CA ARG A 122 -7.76 15.36 0.86
C ARG A 122 -7.26 14.30 -0.12
N ILE A 123 -6.38 13.40 0.32
CA ILE A 123 -5.73 12.42 -0.54
C ILE A 123 -6.61 11.19 -0.75
N THR A 124 -7.25 10.69 0.31
CA THR A 124 -7.96 9.41 0.27
C THR A 124 -9.47 9.55 0.24
N GLY A 125 -10.01 10.69 0.70
CA GLY A 125 -11.43 10.89 0.94
C GLY A 125 -12.02 9.97 2.02
N LEU A 126 -11.20 9.22 2.75
CA LEU A 126 -11.65 8.44 3.90
C LEU A 126 -11.96 9.37 5.06
N ARG A 127 -12.95 8.97 5.85
CA ARG A 127 -13.37 9.67 7.06
C ARG A 127 -12.28 9.65 8.13
N VAL A 128 -12.01 10.78 8.78
CA VAL A 128 -11.00 10.90 9.86
C VAL A 128 -11.60 11.19 11.24
N ASP A 129 -12.87 11.57 11.28
CA ASP A 129 -13.66 11.76 12.49
C ASP A 129 -14.60 10.55 12.72
N GLY A 130 -15.20 10.48 13.90
CA GLY A 130 -16.14 9.41 14.26
C GLY A 130 -15.54 8.38 15.21
N GLN A 131 -16.07 7.16 15.16
CA GLN A 131 -15.66 6.08 16.05
C GLN A 131 -14.24 5.64 15.71
N ALA A 132 -13.40 5.48 16.74
CA ALA A 132 -12.06 4.96 16.55
C ALA A 132 -12.14 3.54 15.95
N VAL A 133 -11.26 3.24 14.99
CA VAL A 133 -11.08 1.89 14.44
C VAL A 133 -10.30 1.07 15.48
N THR A 134 -11.00 0.78 16.55
CA THR A 134 -10.55 0.00 17.69
C THR A 134 -11.60 -1.05 17.92
N GLY A 135 -11.20 -2.28 18.19
CA GLY A 135 -12.16 -3.35 18.40
C GLY A 135 -11.59 -4.44 19.27
N THR A 136 -12.49 -5.14 19.96
CA THR A 136 -12.19 -6.45 20.50
C THR A 136 -11.96 -7.41 19.33
N THR A 137 -10.75 -7.94 19.22
CA THR A 137 -10.50 -9.06 18.31
C THR A 137 -11.24 -10.30 18.81
N TYR A 138 -11.75 -11.13 17.91
CA TYR A 138 -12.28 -12.43 18.32
C TYR A 138 -11.16 -13.32 18.88
N THR A 139 -11.54 -14.20 19.81
CA THR A 139 -10.66 -15.28 20.30
C THR A 139 -10.38 -16.33 19.22
N SER A 140 -11.35 -16.54 18.32
CA SER A 140 -11.23 -17.37 17.12
C SER A 140 -12.00 -16.70 15.97
N TYR A 141 -11.41 -16.71 14.77
CA TYR A 141 -12.01 -16.15 13.57
C TYR A 141 -12.79 -17.17 12.73
N GLN A 142 -12.80 -18.46 13.11
CA GLN A 142 -13.40 -19.51 12.30
C GLN A 142 -14.92 -19.31 12.11
N GLU A 143 -15.68 -19.18 13.20
CA GLU A 143 -17.14 -18.94 13.14
C GLU A 143 -17.48 -17.59 12.50
N PRO A 144 -16.84 -16.45 12.88
CA PRO A 144 -17.16 -15.17 12.26
C PRO A 144 -16.88 -15.16 10.75
N VAL A 145 -15.78 -15.78 10.30
CA VAL A 145 -15.44 -15.83 8.87
C VAL A 145 -16.42 -16.71 8.10
N GLU A 146 -16.83 -17.84 8.65
CA GLU A 146 -17.86 -18.68 8.02
C GLU A 146 -19.21 -17.97 7.98
N ARG A 147 -19.66 -17.38 9.10
CA ARG A 147 -20.94 -16.67 9.19
C ARG A 147 -20.99 -15.43 8.31
N LEU A 148 -19.98 -14.55 8.41
CA LEU A 148 -19.99 -13.22 7.79
C LEU A 148 -19.46 -13.23 6.35
N LEU A 149 -18.48 -14.09 6.04
CA LEU A 149 -17.86 -14.16 4.71
C LEU A 149 -18.24 -15.42 3.94
N GLY A 150 -18.86 -16.43 4.57
CA GLY A 150 -19.15 -17.71 3.91
C GLY A 150 -17.87 -18.44 3.47
N LEU A 151 -16.77 -18.26 4.20
CA LEU A 151 -15.48 -18.87 3.87
C LEU A 151 -15.06 -19.85 4.97
N ALA A 152 -14.55 -21.02 4.55
CA ALA A 152 -13.96 -21.98 5.47
C ALA A 152 -12.49 -21.65 5.70
N VAL A 153 -12.12 -21.28 6.93
CA VAL A 153 -10.72 -21.10 7.34
C VAL A 153 -10.19 -22.42 7.87
N ARG A 154 -9.08 -22.92 7.31
CA ARG A 154 -8.41 -24.13 7.79
C ARG A 154 -7.36 -23.76 8.83
N GLY A 155 -7.40 -24.44 9.99
CA GLY A 155 -6.48 -24.24 11.11
C GLY A 155 -7.12 -23.48 12.27
N GLU A 156 -7.06 -24.06 13.47
CA GLU A 156 -7.58 -23.44 14.69
C GLU A 156 -6.91 -22.08 14.92
N GLY A 157 -7.72 -21.02 15.11
CA GLY A 157 -7.23 -19.70 15.52
C GLY A 157 -6.54 -18.85 14.45
N SER A 158 -6.53 -19.25 13.17
CA SER A 158 -5.93 -18.40 12.13
C SER A 158 -6.72 -17.10 11.97
N SER A 159 -6.15 -15.99 12.44
CA SER A 159 -6.67 -14.62 12.25
C SER A 159 -6.33 -14.04 10.87
N LEU A 160 -5.72 -14.86 10.01
CA LEU A 160 -5.24 -14.50 8.69
C LEU A 160 -5.81 -15.47 7.64
N VAL A 161 -5.99 -14.96 6.43
CA VAL A 161 -6.29 -15.75 5.23
C VAL A 161 -5.39 -15.30 4.09
N GLN A 162 -5.03 -16.20 3.18
CA GLN A 162 -4.36 -15.77 1.94
C GLN A 162 -5.27 -14.84 1.14
N GLN A 163 -4.71 -13.77 0.57
CA GLN A 163 -5.51 -12.83 -0.24
C GLN A 163 -6.18 -13.51 -1.44
N THR A 164 -5.55 -14.57 -1.96
CA THR A 164 -6.08 -15.39 -3.05
C THR A 164 -7.41 -16.04 -2.70
N VAL A 165 -7.68 -16.37 -1.44
CA VAL A 165 -8.98 -16.93 -1.02
C VAL A 165 -10.08 -15.88 -1.11
N LEU A 166 -9.81 -14.65 -0.67
CA LEU A 166 -10.75 -13.54 -0.79
C LEU A 166 -10.96 -13.15 -2.25
N GLN A 167 -9.89 -13.06 -3.03
CA GLN A 167 -9.95 -12.84 -4.47
C GLN A 167 -10.75 -13.93 -5.18
N ALA A 168 -10.63 -15.21 -4.77
CA ALA A 168 -11.37 -16.31 -5.37
C ALA A 168 -12.86 -16.19 -5.07
N SER A 169 -13.20 -15.81 -3.84
CA SER A 169 -14.59 -15.55 -3.43
C SER A 169 -15.23 -14.34 -4.12
N LEU A 170 -14.42 -13.50 -4.76
CA LEU A 170 -14.82 -12.31 -5.52
C LEU A 170 -14.57 -12.48 -7.02
N GLY A 171 -14.33 -13.71 -7.50
CA GLY A 171 -14.23 -14.03 -8.93
C GLY A 171 -12.87 -13.77 -9.60
N VAL A 172 -11.85 -13.30 -8.89
CA VAL A 172 -10.63 -12.75 -9.51
C VAL A 172 -9.31 -13.49 -9.22
N ALA A 173 -9.29 -14.54 -8.39
CA ALA A 173 -8.02 -15.21 -8.00
C ALA A 173 -7.31 -15.99 -9.11
N SER A 174 -8.01 -16.34 -10.18
CA SER A 174 -7.50 -17.25 -11.23
C SER A 174 -7.32 -16.55 -12.58
N VAL A 175 -7.59 -15.24 -12.66
CA VAL A 175 -7.54 -14.52 -13.92
C VAL A 175 -6.09 -14.27 -14.28
N ARG A 176 -5.53 -15.17 -15.10
CA ARG A 176 -4.19 -15.00 -15.66
C ARG A 176 -4.29 -14.22 -16.95
N ARG A 177 -3.36 -13.28 -17.13
CA ARG A 177 -3.19 -12.59 -18.41
C ARG A 177 -2.86 -13.61 -19.50
N GLN A 178 -3.58 -13.53 -20.61
CA GLN A 178 -3.41 -14.41 -21.76
C GLN A 178 -2.33 -13.88 -22.70
N THR A 179 -1.72 -14.77 -23.50
CA THR A 179 -0.68 -14.40 -24.45
C THR A 179 -1.26 -13.52 -25.54
N GLY A 180 -0.80 -12.26 -25.64
CA GLY A 180 -1.29 -11.28 -26.62
C GLY A 180 -2.42 -10.39 -26.11
N GLU A 181 -2.95 -10.63 -24.90
CA GLU A 181 -4.04 -9.85 -24.29
C GLU A 181 -3.54 -8.45 -23.89
N GLY A 182 -4.29 -7.43 -24.31
CA GLY A 182 -4.06 -6.04 -23.90
C GLY A 182 -4.38 -5.83 -22.41
N GLN A 183 -3.85 -4.75 -21.82
CA GLN A 183 -4.17 -4.41 -20.42
C GLN A 183 -5.68 -4.17 -20.24
N ALA A 184 -6.32 -3.45 -21.17
CA ALA A 184 -7.75 -3.17 -21.11
C ALA A 184 -8.60 -4.44 -21.20
N GLU A 185 -8.30 -5.33 -22.14
CA GLU A 185 -8.98 -6.62 -22.32
C GLU A 185 -8.86 -7.51 -21.08
N TYR A 186 -7.67 -7.57 -20.48
CA TYR A 186 -7.45 -8.27 -19.22
C TYR A 186 -8.30 -7.71 -18.07
N MET A 187 -8.42 -6.37 -17.99
CA MET A 187 -9.22 -5.70 -16.97
C MET A 187 -10.71 -5.92 -17.17
N ASP A 188 -11.21 -5.83 -18.41
CA ASP A 188 -12.63 -6.06 -18.73
C ASP A 188 -13.03 -7.50 -18.36
N ARG A 189 -12.19 -8.48 -18.70
CA ARG A 189 -12.43 -9.89 -18.34
C ARG A 189 -12.43 -10.14 -16.84
N MET A 190 -11.47 -9.57 -16.09
CA MET A 190 -11.51 -9.67 -14.62
C MET A 190 -12.76 -9.04 -14.02
N THR A 191 -13.22 -7.94 -14.62
CA THR A 191 -14.42 -7.22 -14.18
C THR A 191 -15.68 -8.05 -14.44
N GLU A 192 -15.76 -8.71 -15.59
CA GLU A 192 -16.85 -9.63 -15.93
C GLU A 192 -16.86 -10.87 -15.03
N ASP A 193 -15.69 -11.48 -14.78
CA ASP A 193 -15.54 -12.61 -13.86
C ASP A 193 -15.94 -12.23 -12.42
N ALA A 194 -15.56 -11.03 -11.97
CA ALA A 194 -16.00 -10.51 -10.67
C ALA A 194 -17.53 -10.31 -10.64
N ARG A 195 -18.09 -9.68 -11.67
CA ARG A 195 -19.53 -9.42 -11.77
C ARG A 195 -20.36 -10.71 -11.75
N ALA A 196 -19.88 -11.76 -12.41
CA ALA A 196 -20.58 -13.04 -12.51
C ALA A 196 -20.81 -13.74 -11.15
N VAL A 197 -20.05 -13.36 -10.11
CA VAL A 197 -20.19 -13.92 -8.75
C VAL A 197 -20.90 -13.00 -7.77
N MET A 198 -21.14 -11.73 -8.12
CA MET A 198 -21.81 -10.77 -7.23
C MET A 198 -23.31 -11.02 -7.17
N ALA A 199 -23.90 -10.80 -5.99
CA ALA A 199 -25.34 -10.86 -5.81
C ALA A 199 -26.07 -9.78 -6.64
N GLU A 200 -27.06 -10.18 -7.43
CA GLU A 200 -27.85 -9.26 -8.26
C GLU A 200 -28.91 -8.47 -7.47
N GLU A 201 -29.27 -8.96 -6.28
CA GLU A 201 -30.34 -8.41 -5.44
C GLU A 201 -29.84 -8.08 -4.02
N GLU A 202 -30.59 -7.20 -3.34
CA GLU A 202 -30.33 -6.90 -1.94
C GLU A 202 -30.62 -8.11 -1.03
N GLY A 203 -29.83 -8.26 0.03
CA GLY A 203 -29.98 -9.32 1.02
C GLY A 203 -28.63 -9.86 1.48
N ASP A 204 -28.67 -10.98 2.20
CA ASP A 204 -27.50 -11.58 2.86
C ASP A 204 -26.33 -11.88 1.92
N ALA A 205 -26.62 -12.22 0.66
CA ALA A 205 -25.59 -12.49 -0.35
C ALA A 205 -24.81 -11.21 -0.70
N ALA A 206 -25.50 -10.12 -1.04
CA ALA A 206 -24.86 -8.82 -1.33
C ALA A 206 -24.11 -8.27 -0.12
N ASP A 207 -24.66 -8.52 1.06
CA ASP A 207 -24.05 -8.22 2.35
C ASP A 207 -22.72 -8.97 2.56
N ARG A 208 -22.69 -10.26 2.20
CA ARG A 208 -21.48 -11.09 2.25
C ARG A 208 -20.43 -10.62 1.24
N ASP A 209 -20.84 -10.25 0.04
CA ASP A 209 -19.95 -9.74 -1.01
C ASP A 209 -19.28 -8.42 -0.58
N LEU A 210 -20.06 -7.49 -0.02
CA LEU A 210 -19.54 -6.26 0.57
C LEU A 210 -18.55 -6.54 1.70
N ARG A 211 -18.87 -7.47 2.61
CA ARG A 211 -17.95 -7.84 3.70
C ARG A 211 -16.65 -8.45 3.17
N ARG A 212 -16.70 -9.32 2.15
CA ARG A 212 -15.51 -9.89 1.50
C ARG A 212 -14.65 -8.80 0.86
N PHE A 213 -15.27 -7.91 0.11
CA PHE A 213 -14.58 -6.82 -0.57
C PHE A 213 -13.97 -5.81 0.43
N LEU A 214 -14.73 -5.39 1.44
CA LEU A 214 -14.23 -4.51 2.50
C LEU A 214 -13.14 -5.16 3.33
N THR A 215 -13.25 -6.46 3.64
CA THR A 215 -12.17 -7.20 4.33
C THR A 215 -10.89 -7.19 3.51
N LEU A 216 -10.99 -7.35 2.18
CA LEU A 216 -9.85 -7.26 1.28
C LEU A 216 -9.24 -5.85 1.29
N VAL A 217 -10.07 -4.82 1.04
CA VAL A 217 -9.66 -3.41 0.97
C VAL A 217 -9.05 -2.94 2.29
N ILE A 218 -9.77 -3.10 3.40
CA ILE A 218 -9.33 -2.65 4.73
C ILE A 218 -8.13 -3.48 5.18
N GLY A 219 -8.20 -4.80 5.08
CA GLY A 219 -7.16 -5.70 5.57
C GLY A 219 -5.84 -5.62 4.79
N LYS A 220 -5.82 -5.00 3.60
CA LYS A 220 -4.61 -4.87 2.78
C LYS A 220 -4.14 -3.46 2.52
N LEU A 221 -5.05 -2.52 2.34
CA LEU A 221 -4.68 -1.14 2.08
C LEU A 221 -4.62 -0.34 3.37
N ILE A 222 -5.63 -0.48 4.24
CA ILE A 222 -5.74 0.35 5.45
C ILE A 222 -4.91 -0.24 6.60
N LEU A 223 -5.09 -1.52 6.91
CA LEU A 223 -4.50 -2.24 8.04
C LEU A 223 -3.51 -3.33 7.61
N GLY A 224 -3.00 -3.22 6.37
CA GLY A 224 -2.20 -4.24 5.73
C GLY A 224 -0.86 -4.49 6.40
N THR A 225 -0.55 -5.75 6.68
CA THR A 225 0.78 -6.20 7.13
C THR A 225 1.69 -6.53 5.94
N LYS A 226 2.99 -6.74 6.19
CA LYS A 226 3.91 -7.26 5.16
C LYS A 226 3.43 -8.64 4.68
N GLY A 227 3.53 -8.91 3.38
CA GLY A 227 3.25 -10.20 2.77
C GLY A 227 1.81 -10.42 2.24
N ASP A 228 1.57 -11.67 1.81
CA ASP A 228 0.36 -12.14 1.13
C ASP A 228 -0.92 -12.28 2.01
N PRO A 229 -0.84 -12.59 3.32
CA PRO A 229 -2.06 -12.78 4.11
C PRO A 229 -2.85 -11.48 4.41
N VAL A 230 -4.18 -11.57 4.40
CA VAL A 230 -5.15 -10.56 4.85
C VAL A 230 -5.55 -10.91 6.28
N GLY A 231 -5.47 -9.95 7.19
CA GLY A 231 -5.94 -10.13 8.56
C GLY A 231 -7.42 -9.85 8.71
N PHE A 232 -8.13 -10.68 9.47
CA PHE A 232 -9.55 -10.51 9.76
C PHE A 232 -9.84 -9.53 10.91
N ARG A 233 -8.85 -8.76 11.38
CA ARG A 233 -9.01 -7.82 12.51
C ARG A 233 -10.12 -6.79 12.31
N CYS A 234 -10.47 -6.46 11.07
CA CYS A 234 -11.57 -5.55 10.76
C CYS A 234 -12.96 -6.22 10.78
N LEU A 235 -13.05 -7.55 10.82
CA LEU A 235 -14.30 -8.28 10.69
C LEU A 235 -15.35 -7.94 11.76
N PRO A 236 -15.00 -7.72 13.05
CA PRO A 236 -15.95 -7.20 14.04
C PRO A 236 -16.58 -5.86 13.64
N LEU A 237 -15.84 -5.00 12.95
CA LEU A 237 -16.30 -3.68 12.48
C LEU A 237 -17.18 -3.77 11.23
N LEU A 238 -17.24 -4.95 10.61
CA LEU A 238 -18.03 -5.24 9.42
C LEU A 238 -19.29 -6.08 9.74
N GLU A 239 -19.55 -6.42 11.01
CA GLU A 239 -20.76 -7.14 11.39
C GLU A 239 -22.02 -6.34 11.02
N ASP A 240 -22.07 -5.08 11.44
CA ASP A 240 -23.09 -4.12 11.03
C ASP A 240 -22.56 -3.21 9.94
N LEU A 241 -22.91 -3.52 8.69
CA LEU A 241 -22.53 -2.71 7.52
C LEU A 241 -23.07 -1.28 7.57
N SER A 242 -24.15 -1.01 8.32
CA SER A 242 -24.69 0.34 8.48
C SER A 242 -23.81 1.23 9.36
N SER A 243 -23.02 0.62 10.26
CA SER A 243 -22.09 1.33 11.13
C SER A 243 -20.76 1.68 10.45
N VAL A 244 -20.42 1.02 9.34
CA VAL A 244 -19.10 1.09 8.70
C VAL A 244 -18.69 2.53 8.33
N GLY A 245 -19.65 3.37 7.90
CA GLY A 245 -19.39 4.78 7.56
C GLY A 245 -19.15 5.72 8.75
N ASN A 246 -19.32 5.22 9.98
CA ASN A 246 -19.12 6.01 11.20
C ASN A 246 -17.71 5.88 11.77
N TYR A 247 -16.88 5.00 11.22
CA TYR A 247 -15.51 4.82 11.68
C TYR A 247 -14.53 5.78 11.02
N ALA A 248 -13.52 6.19 11.79
CA ALA A 248 -12.43 7.05 11.34
C ALA A 248 -11.37 6.27 10.54
N TRP A 249 -11.75 5.66 9.41
CA TRP A 249 -10.87 4.83 8.57
C TRP A 249 -9.60 5.54 8.09
N GLY A 250 -9.68 6.83 7.77
CA GLY A 250 -8.54 7.65 7.38
C GLY A 250 -7.57 7.90 8.53
N ALA A 251 -8.07 8.08 9.75
CA ALA A 251 -7.22 8.18 10.93
C ALA A 251 -6.54 6.85 11.25
N ALA A 252 -7.25 5.73 11.07
CA ALA A 252 -6.70 4.39 11.22
C ALA A 252 -5.60 4.10 10.19
N LEU A 253 -5.81 4.50 8.92
CA LEU A 253 -4.81 4.41 7.87
C LEU A 253 -3.53 5.19 8.24
N LEU A 254 -3.68 6.43 8.71
CA LEU A 254 -2.54 7.27 9.11
C LEU A 254 -1.78 6.66 10.30
N ALA A 255 -2.50 6.22 11.33
CA ALA A 255 -1.90 5.59 12.50
C ALA A 255 -1.14 4.31 12.11
N HIS A 256 -1.73 3.46 11.27
CA HIS A 256 -1.10 2.24 10.77
C HIS A 256 0.12 2.54 9.88
N LEU A 257 0.06 3.60 9.07
CA LEU A 257 1.20 4.07 8.29
C LEU A 257 2.35 4.52 9.17
N PHE A 258 2.09 5.30 10.22
CA PHE A 258 3.11 5.77 11.16
C PHE A 258 3.75 4.62 11.94
N ASP A 259 2.94 3.68 12.42
CA ASP A 259 3.44 2.45 13.06
C ASP A 259 4.31 1.64 12.10
N SER A 260 3.87 1.49 10.85
CA SER A 260 4.62 0.78 9.82
C SER A 260 5.94 1.46 9.46
N LEU A 261 5.99 2.80 9.47
CA LEU A 261 7.22 3.58 9.28
C LEU A 261 8.19 3.44 10.47
N GLY A 262 7.68 3.40 11.71
CA GLY A 262 8.50 3.25 12.91
C GLY A 262 9.04 1.83 13.12
N THR A 263 8.25 0.80 12.79
CA THR A 263 8.62 -0.60 12.95
C THR A 263 9.44 -1.16 11.79
N SER A 264 9.42 -0.52 10.61
CA SER A 264 10.20 -0.95 9.44
C SER A 264 11.71 -0.58 9.51
N SER A 265 12.27 -0.66 10.71
CA SER A 265 13.71 -0.73 10.95
C SER A 265 14.31 -1.91 10.16
N ARG A 266 15.16 -1.59 9.18
CA ARG A 266 16.25 -2.43 8.65
C ARG A 266 15.92 -3.63 7.73
N GLU A 267 14.65 -3.92 7.41
CA GLU A 267 14.31 -5.05 6.52
C GLU A 267 13.36 -4.69 5.36
N THR A 268 13.43 -5.52 4.31
CA THR A 268 13.16 -5.25 2.88
C THR A 268 11.70 -5.18 2.45
N GLY A 269 10.77 -4.90 3.38
CA GLY A 269 9.34 -4.83 3.09
C GLY A 269 8.66 -3.77 3.94
N VAL A 270 7.66 -3.09 3.39
CA VAL A 270 6.95 -1.99 4.06
C VAL A 270 5.49 -2.41 4.33
N ALA A 271 4.77 -1.94 5.34
CA ALA A 271 3.36 -2.33 5.59
C ALA A 271 2.42 -1.11 5.43
N GLY A 272 1.23 -1.28 4.84
CA GLY A 272 0.28 -0.17 4.58
C GLY A 272 0.26 0.43 3.16
N PHE A 273 -0.58 1.44 2.96
CA PHE A 273 -0.85 2.12 1.67
C PHE A 273 0.16 3.25 1.38
N PHE A 274 1.35 2.90 0.86
CA PHE A 274 2.41 3.87 0.53
C PHE A 274 2.17 4.85 -0.62
N PRO A 275 1.28 4.60 -1.60
CA PRO A 275 0.91 5.63 -2.57
C PRO A 275 0.46 6.94 -1.89
N LEU A 276 -0.10 6.86 -0.69
CA LEU A 276 -0.39 8.01 0.17
C LEU A 276 0.82 8.91 0.42
N LEU A 277 1.98 8.35 0.75
CA LEU A 277 3.20 9.13 1.01
C LEU A 277 3.72 9.83 -0.25
N GLN A 278 3.59 9.16 -1.40
CA GLN A 278 4.01 9.72 -2.67
C GLN A 278 3.11 10.91 -3.07
N VAL A 279 1.79 10.76 -2.97
CA VAL A 279 0.85 11.86 -3.23
C VAL A 279 1.05 13.00 -2.23
N TRP A 280 1.22 12.68 -0.94
CA TRP A 280 1.52 13.66 0.10
C TRP A 280 2.80 14.45 -0.21
N ALA A 281 3.87 13.76 -0.61
CA ALA A 281 5.13 14.40 -0.98
C ALA A 281 4.98 15.28 -2.22
N TYR A 282 4.25 14.86 -3.25
CA TYR A 282 3.99 15.72 -4.41
C TYR A 282 3.19 16.97 -4.07
N TYR A 283 2.26 16.87 -3.11
CA TYR A 283 1.46 17.99 -2.66
C TYR A 283 2.27 19.00 -1.83
N HIS A 284 3.11 18.51 -0.92
CA HIS A 284 3.84 19.34 0.04
C HIS A 284 5.27 19.70 -0.35
N LEU A 285 5.84 19.03 -1.35
CA LEU A 285 7.19 19.25 -1.88
C LEU A 285 7.12 19.58 -3.38
N PRO A 286 6.74 20.82 -3.76
CA PRO A 286 6.47 21.18 -5.16
C PRO A 286 7.66 20.96 -6.11
N SER A 287 8.89 20.99 -5.58
CA SER A 287 10.10 20.69 -6.35
C SER A 287 10.17 19.25 -6.86
N LEU A 288 9.43 18.31 -6.26
CA LEU A 288 9.31 16.92 -6.71
C LEU A 288 8.21 16.74 -7.78
N GLY A 289 7.19 17.60 -7.80
CA GLY A 289 6.06 17.51 -8.74
C GLY A 289 6.36 18.00 -10.16
N LEU A 290 7.47 18.71 -10.37
CA LEU A 290 7.83 19.32 -11.66
C LEU A 290 8.42 18.34 -12.70
N GLY A 291 8.55 17.06 -12.37
CA GLY A 291 9.01 16.02 -13.30
C GLY A 291 7.91 15.28 -14.05
N VAL A 292 6.63 15.48 -13.71
CA VAL A 292 5.49 14.70 -14.26
C VAL A 292 4.70 15.48 -15.33
N ALA A 293 5.11 16.72 -15.64
CA ALA A 293 4.51 17.53 -16.69
C ALA A 293 5.56 17.97 -17.73
N ARG A 294 6.04 17.03 -18.55
CA ARG A 294 6.49 17.26 -19.94
C ARG A 294 6.33 16.00 -20.78
#